data_AF-A0A6P6VX06-F1
#
_entry.id   AF-A0A6P6VX06-F1
#
_cell.length_a   1.000
_cell.length_b   1.000
_cell.length_c   1.000
_cell.angle_alpha   90.00
_cell.angle_beta   90.00
_cell.angle_gamma   90.00
#
_symmetry.space_group_name_H-M   'P 1'
#
loop_
_entity.id
_entity.type
_entity.pdbx_description
1 polymer ?
#
loop_
_entity_poly.entity_id
_entity_poly.type
_entity_poly.pdbx_seq_one_letter_code
_entity_poly.pdbx_strand_id
1 'polypeptide(L)'
;MMESRLISAFRKTKSIVNQISSNSRLSRSGVCISNEPSSLIHSKTYSSFSFDLIPASQTSIIRSLSNLGFKAFRRHYPNHKGFCRPSFRNLSTAATASTEKKDGLRLLVTAGPRAQKLVGIWLFGSAAWVFSMVVLGGMTRLTRSGLSMTDWKFTGRLPPLTDEDWLVEFEKYKQSPEYKRVNKGMSIDDFKFIYWMEYAHRMWGRALGIMFALPFSYFLRKGYITLQLGLRLSGLFALGAGQGLIGWWMVKSGLEDPASEYAEPRVSPYRLAAHLTSAFVIYSGLFWTALSVVMHEPPAESVAWVKGAAKVKRLALPVSILVGFTAVSGAFVAGNDAGRAFNTFPKMGDTWVPEDIFSMKPLLRNFFENTSTVQLDHRILATTTLAAIGGLWFSTRKLDLHPAIRSLIGSIVGMAALQVCPAKF
;
A
#
# COMPACT_ATOMS: atom_id res chain seq x y z
N MET A 1 36.47 47.12 1.88
CA MET A 1 36.00 47.14 3.30
C MET A 1 35.01 46.01 3.65
N MET A 2 34.50 45.23 2.69
CA MET A 2 33.52 44.15 2.93
C MET A 2 34.16 42.76 3.14
N GLU A 3 35.34 42.51 2.57
CA GLU A 3 36.04 41.22 2.70
C GLU A 3 36.71 41.01 4.08
N SER A 4 37.18 42.07 4.74
CA SER A 4 37.81 41.97 6.07
C SER A 4 36.82 41.60 7.17
N ARG A 5 35.53 41.93 7.01
CA ARG A 5 34.47 41.57 7.96
C ARG A 5 34.05 40.11 7.87
N LEU A 6 34.10 39.50 6.68
CA LEU A 6 33.81 38.08 6.48
C LEU A 6 34.91 37.17 7.06
N ILE A 7 36.18 37.55 6.89
CA ILE A 7 37.33 36.78 7.42
C ILE A 7 37.35 36.81 8.96
N SER A 8 36.95 37.93 9.58
CA SER A 8 36.77 38.05 11.03
C SER A 8 35.67 37.15 11.57
N ALA A 9 34.52 37.08 10.88
CA ALA A 9 33.41 36.21 11.25
C ALA A 9 33.79 34.72 11.19
N PHE A 10 34.54 34.31 10.16
CA PHE A 10 35.00 32.91 10.04
C PHE A 10 36.02 32.50 11.11
N ARG A 11 36.90 33.40 11.57
CA ARG A 11 37.80 33.11 12.72
C ARG A 11 37.03 32.93 14.03
N LYS A 12 35.99 33.73 14.26
CA LYS A 12 35.19 33.68 15.49
C LYS A 12 34.41 32.36 15.60
N THR A 13 33.87 31.84 14.50
CA THR A 13 33.16 30.56 14.47
C THR A 13 34.08 29.35 14.71
N LYS A 14 35.32 29.40 14.21
CA LYS A 14 36.31 28.32 14.41
C LYS A 14 36.79 28.23 15.87
N SER A 15 36.85 29.35 16.58
CA SER A 15 37.20 29.39 18.02
C SER A 15 36.12 28.74 18.90
N ILE A 16 34.83 28.96 18.58
CA ILE A 16 33.70 28.41 19.35
C ILE A 16 33.61 26.88 19.20
N VAL A 17 33.88 26.36 18.00
CA VAL A 17 33.87 24.90 17.74
C VAL A 17 34.99 24.17 18.49
N ASN A 18 36.17 24.79 18.63
CA ASN A 18 37.28 24.19 19.40
C ASN A 18 37.04 24.23 20.93
N GLN A 19 36.26 25.20 21.42
CA GLN A 19 35.89 25.28 22.84
C GLN A 19 34.78 24.28 23.23
N ILE A 20 33.92 23.90 22.29
CA ILE A 20 32.90 22.86 22.50
C ILE A 20 33.51 21.44 22.42
N SER A 21 34.52 21.25 21.58
CA SER A 21 35.23 19.96 21.43
C SER A 21 36.06 19.59 22.67
N SER A 22 36.61 20.57 23.39
CA SER A 22 37.41 20.33 24.61
C SER A 22 36.58 19.98 25.85
N ASN A 23 35.33 20.42 25.94
CA ASN A 23 34.44 20.14 27.09
C ASN A 23 33.74 18.78 27.04
N SER A 24 33.81 18.04 25.92
CA SER A 24 33.16 16.71 25.79
C SER A 24 34.06 15.54 26.16
N ARG A 25 35.26 15.79 26.69
CA ARG A 25 36.29 14.76 26.97
C ARG A 25 36.61 14.56 28.45
N LEU A 26 35.74 15.01 29.36
CA LEU A 26 35.84 14.77 30.81
C LEU A 26 34.47 14.40 31.39
N SER A 27 34.08 13.12 31.24
CA SER A 27 33.22 12.39 32.19
C SER A 27 33.11 10.92 31.74
N ARG A 28 34.11 10.12 32.14
CA ARG A 28 34.04 8.65 32.14
C ARG A 28 34.89 8.15 33.31
N SER A 29 34.30 8.21 34.49
CA SER A 29 34.75 7.47 35.67
C SER A 29 33.75 6.33 35.89
N GLY A 30 34.27 5.10 35.86
CA GLY A 30 33.49 3.87 35.88
C GLY A 30 32.89 3.54 37.24
N VAL A 31 31.84 2.72 37.19
CA VAL A 31 31.37 1.91 38.32
C VAL A 31 30.89 0.57 37.75
N CYS A 32 31.57 -0.50 38.17
CA CYS A 32 31.12 -1.88 38.07
C CYS A 32 30.29 -2.20 39.31
N ILE A 33 29.10 -2.80 39.17
CA ILE A 33 28.43 -3.50 40.27
C ILE A 33 27.89 -4.84 39.78
N SER A 34 28.12 -5.83 40.63
CA SER A 34 28.03 -7.28 40.55
C SER A 34 26.62 -7.88 40.64
N ASN A 35 26.52 -9.13 40.16
CA ASN A 35 25.40 -10.08 40.32
C ASN A 35 25.23 -10.55 41.78
N GLU A 36 23.97 -10.78 42.22
CA GLU A 36 23.41 -12.06 42.75
C GLU A 36 22.01 -11.83 43.43
N PRO A 37 21.19 -12.88 43.69
CA PRO A 37 19.73 -12.90 43.54
C PRO A 37 18.93 -13.13 44.84
N SER A 38 17.59 -12.99 44.77
CA SER A 38 16.59 -13.69 45.63
C SER A 38 15.17 -13.32 45.16
N SER A 39 14.41 -14.26 44.58
CA SER A 39 13.32 -15.05 45.19
C SER A 39 11.99 -14.32 45.43
N LEU A 40 10.91 -14.76 44.75
CA LEU A 40 9.65 -15.13 45.41
C LEU A 40 8.68 -15.86 44.47
N ILE A 41 8.22 -16.99 44.97
CA ILE A 41 7.29 -17.97 44.42
C ILE A 41 5.86 -17.53 44.75
N HIS A 42 4.92 -17.63 43.80
CA HIS A 42 3.55 -17.98 44.13
C HIS A 42 2.91 -18.78 42.98
N SER A 43 2.67 -20.06 43.25
CA SER A 43 1.82 -20.94 42.46
C SER A 43 0.36 -20.75 42.86
N LYS A 44 -0.57 -20.92 41.91
CA LYS A 44 -1.84 -21.63 42.13
C LYS A 44 -2.49 -21.98 40.78
N THR A 45 -2.74 -23.28 40.67
CA THR A 45 -3.43 -24.08 39.65
C THR A 45 -4.92 -23.78 39.52
N TYR A 46 -5.49 -24.16 38.36
CA TYR A 46 -6.79 -24.83 38.05
C TYR A 46 -7.00 -24.62 36.53
N SER A 47 -7.50 -25.50 35.66
CA SER A 47 -7.99 -26.87 35.68
C SER A 47 -8.24 -27.23 34.22
N SER A 48 -7.80 -28.40 33.78
CA SER A 48 -8.07 -29.01 32.47
C SER A 48 -9.54 -29.42 32.33
N PHE A 49 -10.14 -29.14 31.17
CA PHE A 49 -11.33 -29.84 30.68
C PHE A 49 -10.98 -30.58 29.38
N SER A 50 -10.90 -31.90 29.49
CA SER A 50 -10.94 -32.85 28.38
C SER A 50 -12.39 -33.07 27.96
N PHE A 51 -12.63 -33.31 26.67
CA PHE A 51 -13.84 -33.98 26.23
C PHE A 51 -13.46 -35.11 25.27
N ASP A 52 -14.00 -36.28 25.60
CA ASP A 52 -13.71 -37.59 25.06
C ASP A 52 -14.28 -37.82 23.66
N LEU A 53 -13.58 -38.69 22.93
CA LEU A 53 -14.00 -39.34 21.69
C LEU A 53 -14.97 -40.49 21.99
N ILE A 54 -16.03 -40.63 21.19
CA ILE A 54 -16.78 -41.88 21.00
C ILE A 54 -16.93 -42.14 19.49
N PRO A 55 -16.68 -43.37 18.98
CA PRO A 55 -16.81 -43.70 17.56
C PRO A 55 -18.04 -44.56 17.20
N ALA A 56 -18.30 -44.58 15.89
CA ALA A 56 -18.95 -45.60 15.05
C ALA A 56 -20.48 -45.76 15.05
N SER A 57 -21.11 -45.67 13.86
CA SER A 57 -21.61 -46.85 13.13
C SER A 57 -22.19 -46.50 11.74
N GLN A 58 -22.21 -47.52 10.88
CA GLN A 58 -22.53 -47.59 9.45
C GLN A 58 -23.96 -47.15 9.05
N THR A 59 -24.14 -46.76 7.79
CA THR A 59 -25.07 -47.43 6.84
C THR A 59 -24.87 -46.93 5.40
N SER A 60 -25.09 -47.86 4.46
CA SER A 60 -24.98 -47.80 3.00
C SER A 60 -26.22 -47.17 2.34
N ILE A 61 -26.11 -46.74 1.06
CA ILE A 61 -27.03 -47.05 -0.07
C ILE A 61 -26.50 -46.39 -1.39
N ILE A 62 -26.02 -47.25 -2.28
CA ILE A 62 -26.21 -47.39 -3.75
C ILE A 62 -26.68 -46.17 -4.59
N ARG A 63 -25.90 -45.82 -5.64
CA ARG A 63 -26.35 -45.90 -7.05
C ARG A 63 -25.20 -45.88 -8.07
N SER A 64 -25.33 -46.82 -9.01
CA SER A 64 -24.51 -47.14 -10.17
C SER A 64 -24.92 -46.31 -11.40
N LEU A 65 -24.00 -46.17 -12.37
CA LEU A 65 -24.12 -46.39 -13.82
C LEU A 65 -22.80 -45.88 -14.47
N SER A 66 -21.89 -46.76 -14.90
CA SER A 66 -21.70 -47.25 -16.29
C SER A 66 -21.26 -46.12 -17.26
N ASN A 67 -20.35 -46.27 -18.23
CA ASN A 67 -19.90 -47.44 -18.97
C ASN A 67 -18.75 -47.05 -19.96
N LEU A 68 -18.03 -48.07 -20.48
CA LEU A 68 -17.14 -48.13 -21.66
C LEU A 68 -15.78 -47.37 -21.64
N GLY A 69 -14.65 -47.94 -22.06
CA GLY A 69 -14.40 -49.26 -22.66
C GLY A 69 -12.95 -49.46 -23.15
N PHE A 70 -12.64 -50.74 -23.33
CA PHE A 70 -11.59 -51.39 -24.13
C PHE A 70 -10.11 -51.44 -23.73
N LYS A 71 -9.65 -52.70 -23.70
CA LYS A 71 -8.33 -53.25 -23.41
C LYS A 71 -7.49 -53.40 -24.69
N ALA A 72 -6.18 -53.20 -24.50
CA ALA A 72 -5.04 -54.01 -24.95
C ALA A 72 -4.92 -54.50 -26.40
N PHE A 73 -3.73 -54.30 -27.00
CA PHE A 73 -3.07 -55.37 -27.74
C PHE A 73 -1.54 -55.31 -27.66
N ARG A 74 -0.97 -56.50 -27.70
CA ARG A 74 0.38 -56.99 -27.38
C ARG A 74 1.24 -57.06 -28.66
N ARG A 75 2.56 -56.87 -28.60
CA ARG A 75 3.55 -57.79 -29.24
C ARG A 75 5.01 -57.47 -28.93
N HIS A 76 5.79 -58.54 -28.90
CA HIS A 76 7.21 -58.69 -28.60
C HIS A 76 7.84 -59.46 -29.78
N TYR A 77 9.20 -59.47 -29.87
CA TYR A 77 10.14 -60.29 -30.70
C TYR A 77 10.89 -59.60 -31.89
N PRO A 78 12.13 -60.05 -32.27
CA PRO A 78 13.40 -59.27 -32.09
C PRO A 78 14.44 -59.34 -33.27
N ASN A 79 15.69 -58.89 -33.01
CA ASN A 79 17.02 -59.22 -33.66
C ASN A 79 17.25 -58.82 -35.15
N HIS A 80 18.43 -58.49 -35.71
CA HIS A 80 19.87 -58.34 -35.34
C HIS A 80 20.61 -57.70 -36.55
N LYS A 81 21.84 -57.16 -36.34
CA LYS A 81 23.04 -56.95 -37.24
C LYS A 81 23.64 -55.55 -36.93
N GLY A 82 24.93 -55.26 -36.76
CA GLY A 82 26.20 -56.00 -36.78
C GLY A 82 27.37 -55.00 -36.96
N PHE A 83 28.42 -55.15 -36.13
CA PHE A 83 29.85 -54.81 -36.32
C PHE A 83 30.48 -53.39 -36.11
N CYS A 84 31.52 -53.44 -35.24
CA CYS A 84 32.85 -52.77 -35.20
C CYS A 84 33.14 -51.48 -34.39
N ARG A 85 34.26 -51.58 -33.64
CA ARG A 85 34.90 -50.79 -32.56
C ARG A 85 35.82 -49.67 -33.11
N PRO A 86 36.32 -48.67 -32.34
CA PRO A 86 37.31 -48.84 -31.24
C PRO A 86 37.13 -47.89 -30.02
N SER A 87 37.41 -48.33 -28.78
CA SER A 87 38.66 -48.20 -28.00
C SER A 87 38.67 -47.02 -27.00
N PHE A 88 39.21 -47.33 -25.83
CA PHE A 88 39.14 -46.61 -24.56
C PHE A 88 40.06 -45.39 -24.49
N ARG A 89 39.62 -44.34 -23.76
CA ARG A 89 40.40 -43.61 -22.74
C ARG A 89 39.51 -42.58 -22.04
N ASN A 90 39.04 -42.90 -20.84
CA ASN A 90 38.52 -41.90 -19.91
C ASN A 90 39.72 -41.21 -19.25
N LEU A 91 40.02 -39.98 -19.68
CA LEU A 91 40.98 -39.12 -18.98
C LEU A 91 40.22 -38.41 -17.86
N SER A 92 40.58 -38.74 -16.62
CA SER A 92 40.20 -37.97 -15.44
C SER A 92 40.87 -36.60 -15.51
N THR A 93 40.13 -35.57 -15.92
CA THR A 93 40.50 -34.19 -15.62
C THR A 93 39.85 -33.82 -14.31
N ALA A 94 40.64 -33.88 -13.23
CA ALA A 94 40.33 -33.20 -11.99
C ALA A 94 40.29 -31.69 -12.27
N ALA A 95 39.12 -31.17 -12.61
CA ALA A 95 38.85 -29.75 -12.58
C ALA A 95 38.78 -29.33 -11.12
N THR A 96 39.90 -28.78 -10.66
CA THR A 96 40.04 -27.95 -9.47
C THR A 96 38.80 -27.09 -9.25
N ALA A 97 38.20 -27.29 -8.07
CA ALA A 97 37.31 -26.39 -7.36
C ALA A 97 36.44 -25.50 -8.25
N SER A 98 35.19 -25.93 -8.41
CA SER A 98 34.05 -25.04 -8.58
C SER A 98 34.27 -23.76 -7.79
N THR A 99 34.66 -22.70 -8.49
CA THR A 99 34.30 -21.37 -8.03
C THR A 99 32.79 -21.40 -8.10
N GLU A 100 32.15 -21.69 -6.97
CA GLU A 100 30.73 -21.40 -6.79
C GLU A 100 30.58 -19.94 -7.20
N LYS A 101 30.16 -19.74 -8.44
CA LYS A 101 29.42 -18.56 -8.82
C LYS A 101 28.13 -18.71 -8.03
N LYS A 102 28.18 -18.29 -6.76
CA LYS A 102 27.02 -17.86 -5.99
C LYS A 102 26.42 -16.75 -6.82
N ASP A 103 25.60 -17.16 -7.78
CA ASP A 103 24.80 -16.29 -8.59
C ASP A 103 24.14 -15.32 -7.61
N GLY A 104 24.51 -14.05 -7.71
CA GLY A 104 24.47 -13.11 -6.60
C GLY A 104 23.13 -13.20 -5.88
N LEU A 105 23.17 -13.62 -4.61
CA LEU A 105 22.10 -13.38 -3.65
C LEU A 105 21.58 -11.98 -3.96
N ARG A 106 20.30 -11.87 -4.37
CA ARG A 106 19.66 -10.63 -4.84
C ARG A 106 19.54 -9.59 -3.73
N LEU A 107 20.63 -9.28 -3.04
CA LEU A 107 20.69 -8.24 -2.04
C LEU A 107 20.50 -6.93 -2.76
N LEU A 108 19.30 -6.36 -2.58
CA LEU A 108 18.95 -5.03 -3.08
C LEU A 108 19.79 -3.93 -2.42
N VAL A 109 20.45 -4.26 -1.31
CA VAL A 109 21.30 -3.38 -0.50
C VAL A 109 22.69 -3.98 -0.42
N THR A 110 23.73 -3.21 -0.70
CA THR A 110 25.12 -3.70 -0.81
C THR A 110 25.96 -3.45 0.45
N ALA A 111 25.54 -2.51 1.30
CA ALA A 111 26.34 -2.03 2.44
C ALA A 111 26.11 -2.79 3.77
N GLY A 112 25.63 -4.04 3.71
CA GLY A 112 25.46 -4.93 4.86
C GLY A 112 24.18 -4.72 5.70
N PRO A 113 24.02 -5.48 6.80
CA PRO A 113 22.74 -5.57 7.55
C PRO A 113 22.30 -4.24 8.17
N ARG A 114 23.23 -3.39 8.60
CA ARG A 114 22.91 -2.07 9.16
C ARG A 114 22.29 -1.15 8.10
N ALA A 115 22.87 -1.12 6.91
CA ALA A 115 22.31 -0.34 5.80
C ALA A 115 20.94 -0.88 5.37
N GLN A 116 20.78 -2.21 5.34
CA GLN A 116 19.51 -2.86 5.02
C GLN A 116 18.40 -2.46 6.01
N LYS A 117 18.71 -2.44 7.31
CA LYS A 117 17.79 -1.97 8.35
C LYS A 117 17.40 -0.50 8.16
N LEU A 118 18.37 0.37 7.87
CA LEU A 118 18.10 1.81 7.65
C LEU A 118 17.22 2.04 6.42
N VAL A 119 17.55 1.40 5.30
CA VAL A 119 16.76 1.47 4.06
C VAL A 119 15.36 0.90 4.29
N GLY A 120 15.23 -0.23 4.99
CA GLY A 120 13.96 -0.84 5.34
C GLY A 120 13.06 0.08 6.19
N ILE A 121 13.59 0.66 7.27
CA ILE A 121 12.86 1.61 8.12
C ILE A 121 12.40 2.82 7.30
N TRP A 122 13.27 3.38 6.46
CA TRP A 122 12.93 4.50 5.60
C TRP A 122 11.81 4.16 4.59
N LEU A 123 11.87 2.97 3.96
CA LEU A 123 10.84 2.54 3.00
C LEU A 123 9.50 2.25 3.68
N PHE A 124 9.49 1.60 4.83
CA PHE A 124 8.25 1.40 5.61
C PHE A 124 7.70 2.73 6.14
N GLY A 125 8.56 3.65 6.60
CA GLY A 125 8.17 5.00 6.97
C GLY A 125 7.55 5.76 5.80
N SER A 126 8.11 5.61 4.60
CA SER A 126 7.56 6.20 3.37
C SER A 126 6.21 5.61 3.00
N ALA A 127 6.04 4.29 3.08
CA ALA A 127 4.76 3.63 2.84
C ALA A 127 3.69 4.05 3.86
N ALA A 128 4.02 4.12 5.14
CA ALA A 128 3.13 4.60 6.19
C ALA A 128 2.74 6.06 5.97
N TRP A 129 3.67 6.91 5.51
CA TRP A 129 3.38 8.30 5.18
C TRP A 129 2.43 8.41 3.98
N VAL A 130 2.64 7.63 2.92
CA VAL A 130 1.69 7.57 1.79
C VAL A 130 0.32 7.10 2.25
N PHE A 131 0.23 6.08 3.12
CA PHE A 131 -1.04 5.67 3.72
C PHE A 131 -1.71 6.82 4.48
N SER A 132 -0.97 7.56 5.30
CA SER A 132 -1.50 8.75 6.01
C SER A 132 -2.01 9.83 5.04
N MET A 133 -1.33 10.02 3.90
CA MET A 133 -1.77 10.93 2.83
C MET A 133 -3.10 10.49 2.23
N VAL A 134 -3.30 9.19 2.00
CA VAL A 134 -4.56 8.64 1.49
C VAL A 134 -5.70 8.88 2.49
N VAL A 135 -5.46 8.64 3.79
CA VAL A 135 -6.45 8.92 4.84
C VAL A 135 -6.78 10.42 4.90
N LEU A 136 -5.76 11.29 4.90
CA LEU A 136 -5.94 12.74 4.91
C LEU A 136 -6.70 13.23 3.67
N GLY A 137 -6.37 12.71 2.48
CA GLY A 137 -7.11 13.03 1.25
C GLY A 137 -8.56 12.55 1.29
N GLY A 138 -8.82 11.39 1.88
CA GLY A 138 -10.18 10.91 2.17
C GLY A 138 -10.95 11.87 3.08
N MET A 139 -10.33 12.36 4.16
CA MET A 139 -10.92 13.36 5.05
C MET A 139 -11.17 14.70 4.33
N THR A 140 -10.22 15.17 3.50
CA THR A 140 -10.39 16.39 2.68
C THR A 140 -11.61 16.26 1.75
N ARG A 141 -11.85 15.06 1.19
CA ARG A 141 -13.03 14.81 0.35
C ARG A 141 -14.33 14.74 1.16
N LEU A 142 -14.33 14.07 2.32
CA LEU A 142 -15.51 13.94 3.18
C LEU A 142 -15.95 15.29 3.76
N THR A 143 -14.99 16.15 4.08
CA THR A 143 -15.22 17.53 4.54
C THR A 143 -15.49 18.53 3.41
N ARG A 144 -15.52 18.08 2.14
CA ARG A 144 -15.66 18.93 0.94
C ARG A 144 -14.70 20.12 0.93
N SER A 145 -13.45 19.90 1.37
CA SER A 145 -12.44 20.96 1.47
C SER A 145 -11.51 21.05 0.27
N GLY A 146 -11.58 20.11 -0.68
CA GLY A 146 -10.61 19.98 -1.77
C GLY A 146 -10.59 21.08 -2.84
N LEU A 147 -11.44 22.11 -2.72
CA LEU A 147 -11.53 23.26 -3.65
C LEU A 147 -11.41 24.63 -2.94
N SER A 148 -11.05 24.62 -1.65
CA SER A 148 -10.91 25.83 -0.83
C SER A 148 -9.72 26.71 -1.24
N MET A 149 -8.65 26.13 -1.79
CA MET A 149 -7.45 26.84 -2.26
C MET A 149 -7.45 26.97 -3.78
N THR A 150 -7.98 28.08 -4.28
CA THR A 150 -8.11 28.38 -5.72
C THR A 150 -6.77 28.60 -6.43
N ASP A 151 -5.76 29.09 -5.70
CA ASP A 151 -4.44 29.32 -6.25
C ASP A 151 -3.52 28.10 -6.07
N TRP A 152 -2.69 27.83 -7.08
CA TRP A 152 -1.65 26.81 -7.01
C TRP A 152 -0.26 27.39 -7.24
N LYS A 153 0.68 27.02 -6.36
CA LYS A 153 2.10 27.32 -6.47
C LYS A 153 2.90 26.04 -6.25
N PHE A 154 3.88 25.79 -7.12
CA PHE A 154 4.70 24.58 -7.07
C PHE A 154 5.43 24.41 -5.72
N THR A 155 6.14 25.45 -5.26
CA THR A 155 6.90 25.46 -4.00
C THR A 155 6.04 25.46 -2.74
N GLY A 156 4.72 25.68 -2.88
CA GLY A 156 3.85 26.00 -1.75
C GLY A 156 3.94 27.48 -1.34
N ARG A 157 3.03 27.87 -0.44
CA ARG A 157 2.98 29.19 0.20
C ARG A 157 2.84 28.96 1.70
N LEU A 158 3.31 29.92 2.50
CA LEU A 158 2.92 29.97 3.91
C LEU A 158 1.40 30.16 4.00
N PRO A 159 0.74 29.59 5.03
CA PRO A 159 -0.68 29.82 5.22
C PRO A 159 -0.90 31.32 5.59
N PRO A 160 -2.12 31.85 5.44
CA PRO A 160 -2.44 33.20 5.89
C PRO A 160 -2.13 33.33 7.40
N LEU A 161 -1.37 34.36 7.78
CA LEU A 161 -0.94 34.57 9.16
C LEU A 161 -1.66 35.72 9.84
N THR A 162 -2.18 36.67 9.05
CA THR A 162 -2.92 37.85 9.52
C THR A 162 -4.39 37.75 9.16
N ASP A 163 -5.25 38.48 9.86
CA ASP A 163 -6.68 38.52 9.53
C ASP A 163 -6.93 39.14 8.15
N GLU A 164 -6.10 40.10 7.75
CA GLU A 164 -6.12 40.70 6.41
C GLU A 164 -5.79 39.66 5.32
N ASP A 165 -4.78 38.81 5.53
CA ASP A 165 -4.46 37.73 4.58
C ASP A 165 -5.62 36.73 4.46
N TRP A 166 -6.27 36.40 5.58
CA TRP A 166 -7.43 35.51 5.59
C TRP A 166 -8.60 36.11 4.81
N LEU A 167 -8.86 37.41 4.96
CA LEU A 167 -9.90 38.10 4.20
C LEU A 167 -9.60 38.06 2.70
N VAL A 168 -8.35 38.29 2.29
CA VAL A 168 -7.96 38.23 0.87
C VAL A 168 -8.20 36.84 0.27
N GLU A 169 -7.78 35.77 0.95
CA GLU A 169 -8.00 34.41 0.46
C GLU A 169 -9.50 34.03 0.49
N PHE A 170 -10.25 34.51 1.48
CA PHE A 170 -11.69 34.28 1.54
C PHE A 170 -12.43 35.01 0.40
N GLU A 171 -12.05 36.25 0.07
CA GLU A 171 -12.62 36.98 -1.07
C GLU A 171 -12.35 36.27 -2.40
N LYS A 172 -11.16 35.65 -2.58
CA LYS A 172 -10.91 34.78 -3.74
C LYS A 172 -11.84 33.56 -3.73
N TYR A 173 -12.00 32.91 -2.58
CA TYR A 173 -12.88 31.76 -2.44
C TYR A 173 -14.34 32.11 -2.78
N LYS A 174 -14.82 33.29 -2.39
CA LYS A 174 -16.17 33.78 -2.74
C LYS A 174 -16.44 33.86 -4.24
N GLN A 175 -15.39 34.05 -5.04
CA GLN A 175 -15.50 34.10 -6.50
C GLN A 175 -15.60 32.70 -7.13
N SER A 176 -15.25 31.65 -6.39
CA SER A 176 -15.28 30.27 -6.87
C SER A 176 -16.72 29.77 -7.14
N PRO A 177 -16.89 28.81 -8.06
CA PRO A 177 -18.16 28.10 -8.24
C PRO A 177 -18.68 27.46 -6.96
N GLU A 178 -17.79 26.87 -6.15
CA GLU A 178 -18.14 26.13 -4.92
C GLU A 178 -18.79 27.04 -3.88
N TYR A 179 -18.22 28.23 -3.64
CA TYR A 179 -18.84 29.20 -2.74
C TYR A 179 -20.20 29.67 -3.26
N LYS A 180 -20.30 29.99 -4.56
CA LYS A 180 -21.53 30.55 -5.15
C LYS A 180 -22.71 29.58 -5.10
N ARG A 181 -22.45 28.27 -5.26
CA ARG A 181 -23.50 27.24 -5.40
C ARG A 181 -23.70 26.38 -4.15
N VAL A 182 -22.65 26.07 -3.41
CA VAL A 182 -22.70 25.11 -2.28
C VAL A 182 -22.54 25.83 -0.94
N ASN A 183 -21.54 26.71 -0.82
CA ASN A 183 -21.14 27.32 0.45
C ASN A 183 -21.58 28.79 0.59
N LYS A 184 -22.72 29.15 -0.02
CA LYS A 184 -23.19 30.55 -0.06
C LYS A 184 -23.54 31.02 1.35
N GLY A 185 -22.90 32.10 1.79
CA GLY A 185 -23.10 32.65 3.14
C GLY A 185 -22.25 31.99 4.22
N MET A 186 -21.28 31.16 3.85
CA MET A 186 -20.29 30.57 4.76
C MET A 186 -19.54 31.65 5.55
N SER A 187 -19.27 31.38 6.83
CA SER A 187 -18.47 32.27 7.69
C SER A 187 -16.98 32.15 7.37
N ILE A 188 -16.18 33.14 7.79
CA ILE A 188 -14.72 33.08 7.63
C ILE A 188 -14.10 31.93 8.44
N ASP A 189 -14.70 31.56 9.57
CA ASP A 189 -14.19 30.48 10.43
C ASP A 189 -14.44 29.10 9.81
N ASP A 190 -15.60 28.90 9.18
CA ASP A 190 -15.87 27.70 8.38
C ASP A 190 -14.92 27.60 7.17
N PHE A 191 -14.63 28.74 6.53
CA PHE A 191 -13.64 28.81 5.45
C PHE A 191 -12.23 28.42 5.94
N LYS A 192 -11.80 28.92 7.11
CA LYS A 192 -10.51 28.55 7.72
C LYS A 192 -10.41 27.04 7.92
N PHE A 193 -11.47 26.37 8.35
CA PHE A 193 -11.48 24.91 8.53
C PHE A 193 -11.22 24.17 7.21
N ILE A 194 -11.98 24.46 6.15
CA ILE A 194 -11.78 23.80 4.85
C ILE A 194 -10.41 24.14 4.25
N TYR A 195 -9.95 25.39 4.41
CA TYR A 195 -8.62 25.81 3.97
C TYR A 195 -7.51 25.00 4.64
N TRP A 196 -7.58 24.84 5.97
CA TRP A 196 -6.57 24.09 6.71
C TRP A 196 -6.51 22.62 6.31
N MET A 197 -7.65 21.99 6.04
CA MET A 197 -7.70 20.60 5.57
C MET A 197 -6.99 20.44 4.23
N GLU A 198 -7.26 21.32 3.27
CA GLU A 198 -6.61 21.29 1.96
C GLU A 198 -5.11 21.66 2.05
N TYR A 199 -4.80 22.71 2.81
CA TYR A 199 -3.44 23.16 3.04
C TYR A 199 -2.58 22.04 3.65
N ALA A 200 -3.09 21.39 4.70
CA ALA A 200 -2.42 20.28 5.36
C ALA A 200 -2.16 19.15 4.38
N HIS A 201 -3.16 18.73 3.58
CA HIS A 201 -2.97 17.69 2.57
C HIS A 201 -1.88 18.05 1.54
N ARG A 202 -1.93 19.28 1.03
CA ARG A 202 -0.96 19.81 0.05
C ARG A 202 0.47 19.91 0.63
N MET A 203 0.63 20.35 1.88
CA MET A 203 1.95 20.46 2.52
C MET A 203 2.50 19.10 2.94
N TRP A 204 1.64 18.21 3.43
CA TRP A 204 2.02 16.85 3.84
C TRP A 204 2.60 16.05 2.66
N GLY A 205 2.03 16.22 1.45
CA GLY A 205 2.57 15.64 0.22
C GLY A 205 3.93 16.21 -0.19
N ARG A 206 4.15 17.52 -0.03
CA ARG A 206 5.47 18.14 -0.30
C ARG A 206 6.53 17.67 0.70
N ALA A 207 6.19 17.62 1.98
CA ALA A 207 7.06 17.11 3.03
C ALA A 207 7.46 15.65 2.77
N LEU A 208 6.52 14.81 2.32
CA LEU A 208 6.81 13.44 1.88
C LEU A 208 7.84 13.42 0.74
N GLY A 209 7.71 14.29 -0.25
CA GLY A 209 8.67 14.40 -1.36
C GLY A 209 10.11 14.66 -0.87
N ILE A 210 10.27 15.58 0.09
CA ILE A 210 11.57 15.89 0.71
C ILE A 210 12.07 14.71 1.56
N MET A 211 11.20 14.15 2.39
CA MET A 211 11.49 13.00 3.26
C MET A 211 11.92 11.77 2.45
N PHE A 212 11.39 11.59 1.24
CA PHE A 212 11.82 10.54 0.33
C PHE A 212 13.14 10.91 -0.38
N ALA A 213 13.24 12.10 -0.94
CA ALA A 213 14.37 12.50 -1.80
C ALA A 213 15.70 12.59 -1.04
N LEU A 214 15.71 13.08 0.21
CA LEU A 214 16.95 13.28 0.98
C LEU A 214 17.62 11.94 1.35
N PRO A 215 16.95 10.97 1.99
CA PRO A 215 17.55 9.67 2.27
C PRO A 215 17.86 8.90 0.99
N PHE A 216 17.00 8.98 -0.04
CA PHE A 216 17.27 8.34 -1.33
C PHE A 216 18.60 8.84 -1.93
N SER A 217 18.80 10.16 -2.00
CA SER A 217 20.03 10.77 -2.50
C SER A 217 21.25 10.39 -1.65
N TYR A 218 21.08 10.33 -0.33
CA TYR A 218 22.14 9.90 0.59
C TYR A 218 22.55 8.44 0.35
N PHE A 219 21.58 7.52 0.25
CA PHE A 219 21.84 6.09 0.03
C PHE A 219 22.45 5.81 -1.33
N LEU A 220 22.04 6.56 -2.36
CA LEU A 220 22.63 6.48 -3.69
C LEU A 220 24.10 6.92 -3.68
N ARG A 221 24.40 8.09 -3.08
CA ARG A 221 25.77 8.62 -2.97
C ARG A 221 26.68 7.73 -2.13
N LYS A 222 26.15 7.08 -1.09
CA LYS A 222 26.91 6.15 -0.25
C LYS A 222 27.07 4.75 -0.85
N GLY A 223 26.43 4.46 -1.98
CA GLY A 223 26.45 3.13 -2.60
C GLY A 223 25.79 2.07 -1.72
N TYR A 224 24.78 2.45 -0.92
CA TYR A 224 24.07 1.51 -0.05
C TYR A 224 23.08 0.64 -0.81
N ILE A 225 22.58 1.12 -1.95
CA ILE A 225 21.57 0.46 -2.76
C ILE A 225 22.16 0.00 -4.10
N THR A 226 21.68 -1.13 -4.62
CA THR A 226 22.05 -1.60 -5.97
C THR A 226 21.45 -0.71 -7.04
N LEU A 227 21.98 -0.80 -8.28
CA LEU A 227 21.39 -0.12 -9.44
C LEU A 227 19.93 -0.53 -9.66
N GLN A 228 19.60 -1.82 -9.45
CA GLN A 228 18.23 -2.32 -9.59
C GLN A 228 17.27 -1.66 -8.59
N LEU A 229 17.68 -1.56 -7.31
CA LEU A 229 16.87 -0.88 -6.30
C LEU A 229 16.81 0.62 -6.58
N GLY A 230 17.93 1.24 -6.97
CA GLY A 230 18.00 2.64 -7.36
C GLY A 230 17.02 3.01 -8.48
N LEU A 231 17.00 2.25 -9.58
CA LEU A 231 16.08 2.46 -10.69
C LEU A 231 14.62 2.29 -10.27
N ARG A 232 14.32 1.28 -9.44
CA ARG A 232 12.96 1.09 -8.90
C ARG A 232 12.51 2.27 -8.05
N LEU A 233 13.37 2.75 -7.15
CA LEU A 233 13.09 3.90 -6.28
C LEU A 233 12.97 5.20 -7.07
N SER A 234 13.79 5.40 -8.11
CA SER A 234 13.64 6.52 -9.05
C SER A 234 12.28 6.49 -9.76
N GLY A 235 11.83 5.32 -10.20
CA GLY A 235 10.50 5.16 -10.80
C GLY A 235 9.37 5.49 -9.83
N LEU A 236 9.45 5.01 -8.57
CA LEU A 236 8.48 5.34 -7.54
C LEU A 236 8.51 6.83 -7.17
N PHE A 237 9.68 7.45 -7.14
CA PHE A 237 9.82 8.90 -6.92
C PHE A 237 9.18 9.70 -8.05
N ALA A 238 9.40 9.30 -9.31
CA ALA A 238 8.79 9.94 -10.47
C ALA A 238 7.25 9.81 -10.44
N LEU A 239 6.73 8.63 -10.10
CA LEU A 239 5.28 8.43 -9.89
C LEU A 239 4.75 9.31 -8.75
N GLY A 240 5.49 9.42 -7.64
CA GLY A 240 5.18 10.31 -6.51
C GLY A 240 5.16 11.79 -6.90
N ALA A 241 6.13 12.27 -7.67
CA ALA A 241 6.10 13.62 -8.22
C ALA A 241 4.91 13.82 -9.17
N GLY A 242 4.62 12.81 -10.00
CA GLY A 242 3.42 12.74 -10.84
C GLY A 242 2.12 12.82 -10.05
N GLN A 243 2.05 12.33 -8.80
CA GLN A 243 0.87 12.50 -7.95
C GLN A 243 0.52 13.96 -7.72
N GLY A 244 1.51 14.82 -7.51
CA GLY A 244 1.28 16.25 -7.36
C GLY A 244 0.64 16.86 -8.60
N LEU A 245 1.05 16.41 -9.80
CA LEU A 245 0.48 16.85 -11.07
C LEU A 245 -0.95 16.34 -11.27
N ILE A 246 -1.22 15.06 -10.95
CA ILE A 246 -2.57 14.50 -11.01
C ILE A 246 -3.49 15.20 -10.01
N GLY A 247 -3.00 15.49 -8.80
CA GLY A 247 -3.75 16.22 -7.77
C GLY A 247 -4.09 17.65 -8.21
N TRP A 248 -3.14 18.37 -8.81
CA TRP A 248 -3.41 19.68 -9.41
C TRP A 248 -4.44 19.59 -10.55
N TRP A 249 -4.31 18.62 -11.45
CA TRP A 249 -5.26 18.39 -12.54
C TRP A 249 -6.67 18.07 -12.02
N MET A 250 -6.77 17.33 -10.92
CA MET A 250 -8.03 17.04 -10.22
C MET A 250 -8.66 18.31 -9.64
N VAL A 251 -7.92 19.11 -8.86
CA VAL A 251 -8.43 20.37 -8.29
C VAL A 251 -8.87 21.33 -9.41
N LYS A 252 -8.07 21.45 -10.47
CA LYS A 252 -8.39 22.31 -11.61
C LYS A 252 -9.77 21.98 -12.22
N SER A 253 -10.18 20.70 -12.33
CA SER A 253 -11.54 20.39 -12.82
C SER A 253 -12.65 20.93 -11.95
N GLY A 254 -12.45 20.98 -10.62
CA GLY A 254 -13.52 21.37 -9.72
C GLY A 254 -13.75 22.89 -9.68
N LEU A 255 -12.79 23.67 -10.17
CA LEU A 255 -12.87 25.13 -10.27
C LEU A 255 -13.47 25.61 -11.60
N GLU A 256 -13.68 24.72 -12.57
CA GLU A 256 -14.36 25.03 -13.83
C GLU A 256 -15.88 25.11 -13.59
N ASP A 257 -16.58 25.95 -14.36
CA ASP A 257 -18.03 26.07 -14.22
C ASP A 257 -18.73 24.74 -14.62
N PRO A 258 -19.70 24.26 -13.83
CA PRO A 258 -20.45 23.06 -14.14
C PRO A 258 -21.22 23.18 -15.47
N ALA A 259 -21.38 22.06 -16.16
CA ALA A 259 -22.06 21.99 -17.45
C ALA A 259 -23.57 22.33 -17.40
N SER A 260 -24.19 22.27 -16.22
CA SER A 260 -25.57 22.70 -16.00
C SER A 260 -25.68 23.60 -14.77
N GLU A 261 -26.65 24.51 -14.79
CA GLU A 261 -26.90 25.46 -13.70
C GLU A 261 -27.14 24.78 -12.34
N TYR A 262 -27.73 23.59 -12.36
CA TYR A 262 -28.08 22.80 -11.18
C TYR A 262 -27.00 21.81 -10.73
N ALA A 263 -25.88 21.67 -11.45
CA ALA A 263 -24.81 20.76 -11.08
C ALA A 263 -23.89 21.35 -10.01
N GLU A 264 -23.61 20.59 -8.95
CA GLU A 264 -22.62 20.97 -7.94
C GLU A 264 -21.21 20.99 -8.56
N PRO A 265 -20.41 22.06 -8.35
CA PRO A 265 -19.00 22.07 -8.71
C PRO A 265 -18.27 20.97 -7.95
N ARG A 266 -17.72 20.01 -8.68
CA ARG A 266 -17.00 18.87 -8.11
C ARG A 266 -15.88 18.44 -9.01
N VAL A 267 -14.86 17.84 -8.41
CA VAL A 267 -13.78 17.21 -9.18
C VAL A 267 -14.34 16.06 -10.01
N SER A 268 -13.82 15.88 -11.21
CA SER A 268 -14.27 14.80 -12.09
C SER A 268 -14.02 13.43 -11.43
N PRO A 269 -15.02 12.51 -11.42
CA PRO A 269 -14.86 11.16 -10.86
C PRO A 269 -13.67 10.42 -11.47
N TYR A 270 -13.42 10.60 -12.77
CA TYR A 270 -12.28 10.01 -13.47
C TYR A 270 -10.93 10.54 -12.95
N ARG A 271 -10.82 11.84 -12.67
CA ARG A 271 -9.59 12.44 -12.14
C ARG A 271 -9.32 12.01 -10.70
N LEU A 272 -10.38 11.94 -9.88
CA LEU A 272 -10.30 11.40 -8.52
C LEU A 272 -9.90 9.93 -8.52
N ALA A 273 -10.50 9.11 -9.40
CA ALA A 273 -10.14 7.71 -9.57
C ALA A 273 -8.69 7.54 -10.01
N ALA A 274 -8.23 8.33 -10.98
CA ALA A 274 -6.83 8.32 -11.41
C ALA A 274 -5.88 8.68 -10.26
N HIS A 275 -6.20 9.72 -9.48
CA HIS A 275 -5.40 10.14 -8.33
C HIS A 275 -5.31 9.05 -7.26
N LEU A 276 -6.44 8.51 -6.82
CA LEU A 276 -6.47 7.47 -5.79
C LEU A 276 -5.77 6.20 -6.26
N THR A 277 -6.05 5.74 -7.48
CA THR A 277 -5.46 4.52 -8.06
C THR A 277 -3.94 4.62 -8.11
N SER A 278 -3.42 5.75 -8.57
CA SER A 278 -1.98 5.95 -8.67
C SER A 278 -1.31 6.08 -7.29
N ALA A 279 -1.99 6.67 -6.29
CA ALA A 279 -1.55 6.62 -4.89
C ALA A 279 -1.47 5.17 -4.35
N PHE A 280 -2.46 4.32 -4.64
CA PHE A 280 -2.43 2.89 -4.28
C PHE A 280 -1.28 2.13 -4.96
N VAL A 281 -0.98 2.43 -6.22
CA VAL A 281 0.17 1.84 -6.94
C VAL A 281 1.48 2.23 -6.25
N ILE A 282 1.65 3.50 -5.87
CA ILE A 282 2.86 3.97 -5.19
C ILE A 282 2.99 3.34 -3.80
N TYR A 283 1.91 3.34 -3.01
CA TYR A 283 1.87 2.69 -1.70
C TYR A 283 2.26 1.22 -1.81
N SER A 284 1.61 0.48 -2.70
CA SER A 284 1.86 -0.95 -2.91
C SER A 284 3.29 -1.19 -3.39
N GLY A 285 3.80 -0.35 -4.30
CA GLY A 285 5.17 -0.42 -4.80
C GLY A 285 6.23 -0.15 -3.73
N LEU A 286 6.01 0.86 -2.88
CA LEU A 286 6.88 1.16 -1.73
C LEU A 286 6.86 0.05 -0.70
N PHE A 287 5.67 -0.41 -0.33
CA PHE A 287 5.50 -1.47 0.66
C PHE A 287 6.11 -2.80 0.17
N TRP A 288 5.85 -3.17 -1.09
CA TRP A 288 6.48 -4.33 -1.73
C TRP A 288 8.01 -4.21 -1.76
N THR A 289 8.53 -3.02 -2.05
CA THR A 289 9.97 -2.78 -2.07
C THR A 289 10.57 -2.88 -0.67
N ALA A 290 9.89 -2.34 0.36
CA ALA A 290 10.29 -2.47 1.76
C ALA A 290 10.37 -3.93 2.19
N LEU A 291 9.33 -4.72 1.88
CA LEU A 291 9.31 -6.15 2.16
C LEU A 291 10.43 -6.89 1.41
N SER A 292 10.68 -6.53 0.14
CA SER A 292 11.77 -7.13 -0.66
C SER A 292 13.15 -6.82 -0.10
N VAL A 293 13.32 -5.70 0.60
CA VAL A 293 14.59 -5.31 1.23
C VAL A 293 14.77 -6.00 2.60
N VAL A 294 13.69 -6.17 3.37
CA VAL A 294 13.78 -6.65 4.76
C VAL A 294 13.58 -8.17 4.89
N MET A 295 12.80 -8.79 4.01
CA MET A 295 12.58 -10.23 4.04
C MET A 295 13.75 -10.98 3.43
N HIS A 296 14.32 -11.92 4.19
CA HIS A 296 15.33 -12.85 3.71
C HIS A 296 14.67 -14.06 3.04
N GLU A 297 15.38 -14.70 2.11
CA GLU A 297 14.91 -15.96 1.53
C GLU A 297 14.76 -17.02 2.64
N PRO A 298 13.67 -17.81 2.61
CA PRO A 298 13.44 -18.83 3.62
C PRO A 298 14.58 -19.86 3.60
N PRO A 299 14.97 -20.42 4.75
CA PRO A 299 15.97 -21.48 4.81
C PRO A 299 15.60 -22.63 3.86
N ALA A 300 16.58 -23.13 3.11
CA ALA A 300 16.42 -24.15 2.07
C ALA A 300 15.78 -25.46 2.58
N GLU A 301 15.75 -25.67 3.89
CA GLU A 301 15.28 -26.89 4.55
C GLU A 301 13.75 -27.05 4.59
N SER A 302 12.96 -26.04 4.20
CA SER A 302 11.49 -26.10 4.27
C SER A 302 10.80 -26.20 2.91
N VAL A 303 11.14 -27.22 2.11
CA VAL A 303 10.53 -27.47 0.78
C VAL A 303 8.98 -27.46 0.84
N ALA A 304 8.39 -27.93 1.94
CA ALA A 304 6.94 -27.87 2.18
C ALA A 304 6.41 -26.42 2.28
N TRP A 305 7.08 -25.54 3.04
CA TRP A 305 6.69 -24.14 3.17
C TRP A 305 6.88 -23.36 1.87
N VAL A 306 7.92 -23.67 1.10
CA VAL A 306 8.14 -23.05 -0.23
C VAL A 306 7.01 -23.42 -1.19
N LYS A 307 6.61 -24.70 -1.24
CA LYS A 307 5.46 -25.16 -2.04
C LYS A 307 4.14 -24.54 -1.56
N GLY A 308 3.94 -24.46 -0.25
CA GLY A 308 2.79 -23.80 0.38
C GLY A 308 2.70 -22.32 -0.01
N ALA A 309 3.80 -21.58 0.13
CA ALA A 309 3.89 -20.16 -0.22
C ALA A 309 3.65 -19.92 -1.72
N ALA A 310 4.16 -20.77 -2.61
CA ALA A 310 3.90 -20.68 -4.05
C ALA A 310 2.41 -20.86 -4.38
N LYS A 311 1.74 -21.80 -3.71
CA LYS A 311 0.28 -22.02 -3.85
C LYS A 311 -0.51 -20.82 -3.31
N VAL A 312 -0.14 -20.29 -2.14
CA VAL A 312 -0.74 -19.07 -1.58
C VAL A 312 -0.59 -17.91 -2.56
N LYS A 313 0.60 -17.69 -3.13
CA LYS A 313 0.83 -16.63 -4.13
C LYS A 313 -0.09 -16.75 -5.34
N ARG A 314 -0.28 -17.96 -5.87
CA ARG A 314 -1.18 -18.22 -7.01
C ARG A 314 -2.65 -17.91 -6.67
N LEU A 315 -3.08 -18.22 -5.44
CA LEU A 315 -4.45 -17.92 -4.99
C LEU A 315 -4.63 -16.44 -4.61
N ALA A 316 -3.61 -15.81 -4.05
CA ALA A 316 -3.66 -14.42 -3.60
C ALA A 316 -3.62 -13.42 -4.75
N LEU A 317 -2.99 -13.75 -5.88
CA LEU A 317 -2.90 -12.87 -7.05
C LEU A 317 -4.27 -12.43 -7.60
N PRO A 318 -5.21 -13.33 -7.95
CA PRO A 318 -6.53 -12.92 -8.44
C PRO A 318 -7.33 -12.16 -7.37
N VAL A 319 -7.22 -12.55 -6.10
CA VAL A 319 -7.86 -11.82 -4.98
C VAL A 319 -7.28 -10.40 -4.86
N SER A 320 -5.97 -10.23 -5.02
CA SER A 320 -5.33 -8.91 -4.98
C SER A 320 -5.76 -8.01 -6.14
N ILE A 321 -5.96 -8.58 -7.33
CA ILE A 321 -6.50 -7.87 -8.50
C ILE A 321 -7.94 -7.41 -8.21
N LEU A 322 -8.77 -8.29 -7.64
CA LEU A 322 -10.15 -7.97 -7.26
C LEU A 322 -10.23 -6.87 -6.18
N VAL A 323 -9.34 -6.92 -5.17
CA VAL A 323 -9.18 -5.83 -4.18
C VAL A 323 -8.82 -4.52 -4.88
N GLY A 324 -7.91 -4.57 -5.86
CA GLY A 324 -7.57 -3.41 -6.70
C GLY A 324 -8.78 -2.83 -7.42
N PHE A 325 -9.57 -3.66 -8.10
CA PHE A 325 -10.81 -3.21 -8.75
C PHE A 325 -11.82 -2.60 -7.78
N THR A 326 -11.96 -3.18 -6.59
CA THR A 326 -12.87 -2.68 -5.54
C THR A 326 -12.41 -1.32 -5.01
N ALA A 327 -11.10 -1.12 -4.83
CA ALA A 327 -10.55 0.18 -4.43
C ALA A 327 -10.80 1.25 -5.52
N VAL A 328 -10.64 0.90 -6.79
CA VAL A 328 -10.91 1.79 -7.93
C VAL A 328 -12.40 2.15 -8.00
N SER A 329 -13.31 1.18 -7.87
CA SER A 329 -14.75 1.47 -7.87
C SER A 329 -15.18 2.36 -6.71
N GLY A 330 -14.53 2.23 -5.54
CA GLY A 330 -14.75 3.13 -4.40
C GLY A 330 -14.38 4.59 -4.71
N ALA A 331 -13.38 4.82 -5.57
CA ALA A 331 -13.04 6.16 -6.03
C ALA A 331 -14.15 6.79 -6.89
N PHE A 332 -14.82 5.99 -7.71
CA PHE A 332 -15.98 6.44 -8.49
C PHE A 332 -17.19 6.69 -7.58
N VAL A 333 -17.42 5.89 -6.54
CA VAL A 333 -18.43 6.16 -5.51
C VAL A 333 -18.19 7.52 -4.86
N ALA A 334 -16.95 7.78 -4.43
CA ALA A 334 -16.57 9.05 -3.83
C ALA A 334 -16.67 10.22 -4.82
N GLY A 335 -16.32 10.01 -6.10
CA GLY A 335 -16.41 11.03 -7.14
C GLY A 335 -17.85 11.44 -7.46
N ASN A 336 -18.77 10.48 -7.42
CA ASN A 336 -20.18 10.70 -7.71
C ASN A 336 -21.02 11.06 -6.47
N ASP A 337 -20.43 11.14 -5.27
CA ASP A 337 -21.13 11.25 -3.98
C ASP A 337 -22.14 10.11 -3.73
N ALA A 338 -21.96 8.98 -4.39
CA ALA A 338 -22.90 7.86 -4.37
C ALA A 338 -22.97 7.14 -3.01
N GLY A 339 -21.95 7.33 -2.18
CA GLY A 339 -21.90 6.85 -0.81
C GLY A 339 -22.97 7.48 0.09
N ARG A 340 -23.50 8.66 -0.24
CA ARG A 340 -24.56 9.34 0.52
C ARG A 340 -25.97 9.08 -0.02
N ALA A 341 -26.07 8.64 -1.27
CA ALA A 341 -27.34 8.43 -1.97
C ALA A 341 -28.08 7.19 -1.44
N PHE A 342 -27.35 6.13 -1.08
CA PHE A 342 -27.93 4.88 -0.58
C PHE A 342 -27.22 4.45 0.71
N ASN A 343 -27.88 4.63 1.85
CA ASN A 343 -27.34 4.40 3.19
C ASN A 343 -27.88 3.13 3.88
N THR A 344 -28.84 2.44 3.27
CA THR A 344 -29.30 1.12 3.74
C THR A 344 -28.40 0.00 3.20
N PHE A 345 -28.32 -1.13 3.88
CA PHE A 345 -27.63 -2.35 3.40
C PHE A 345 -28.38 -3.59 3.92
N PRO A 346 -28.55 -4.66 3.13
CA PRO A 346 -28.00 -4.89 1.78
C PRO A 346 -28.78 -4.22 0.64
N LYS A 347 -30.04 -3.82 0.89
CA LYS A 347 -30.87 -3.08 -0.08
C LYS A 347 -30.37 -1.64 -0.29
N MET A 348 -30.77 -1.02 -1.40
CA MET A 348 -30.50 0.37 -1.76
C MET A 348 -31.81 1.17 -1.69
N GLY A 349 -32.12 1.69 -0.49
CA GLY A 349 -33.47 2.15 -0.15
C GLY A 349 -34.40 0.96 0.08
N ASP A 350 -35.59 1.01 -0.52
CA ASP A 350 -36.59 -0.06 -0.43
C ASP A 350 -36.36 -1.20 -1.43
N THR A 351 -35.54 -0.94 -2.47
CA THR A 351 -35.28 -1.87 -3.57
C THR A 351 -33.88 -2.51 -3.47
N TRP A 352 -33.69 -3.65 -4.14
CA TRP A 352 -32.36 -4.28 -4.26
C TRP A 352 -31.53 -3.66 -5.36
N VAL A 353 -32.20 -3.25 -6.44
CA VAL A 353 -31.62 -2.62 -7.63
C VAL A 353 -32.49 -1.40 -7.93
N PRO A 354 -31.92 -0.18 -7.88
CA PRO A 354 -32.64 1.03 -8.28
C PRO A 354 -33.06 0.99 -9.75
N GLU A 355 -34.18 1.63 -10.09
CA GLU A 355 -34.73 1.60 -11.47
C GLU A 355 -33.90 2.44 -12.46
N ASP A 356 -33.13 3.40 -11.95
CA ASP A 356 -32.40 4.38 -12.75
C ASP A 356 -31.00 3.91 -13.20
N ILE A 357 -30.61 2.65 -12.94
CA ILE A 357 -29.25 2.13 -13.18
C ILE A 357 -28.78 2.16 -14.66
N PHE A 358 -29.70 2.32 -15.61
CA PHE A 358 -29.39 2.44 -17.04
C PHE A 358 -29.99 3.70 -17.68
N SER A 359 -30.28 4.72 -16.87
CA SER A 359 -30.92 5.96 -17.33
C SER A 359 -30.03 6.82 -18.23
N MET A 360 -28.70 6.75 -18.08
CA MET A 360 -27.77 7.57 -18.88
C MET A 360 -27.45 6.92 -20.24
N LYS A 361 -27.28 7.77 -21.26
CA LYS A 361 -26.77 7.37 -22.60
C LYS A 361 -25.42 8.03 -22.89
N PRO A 362 -24.46 7.33 -23.52
CA PRO A 362 -24.46 5.88 -23.81
C PRO A 362 -24.44 5.04 -22.53
N LEU A 363 -24.91 3.78 -22.62
CA LEU A 363 -25.09 2.90 -21.46
C LEU A 363 -23.83 2.74 -20.60
N LEU A 364 -22.65 2.77 -21.22
CA LEU A 364 -21.36 2.66 -20.53
C LEU A 364 -21.13 3.76 -19.50
N ARG A 365 -21.70 4.96 -19.67
CA ARG A 365 -21.57 6.05 -18.70
C ARG A 365 -22.19 5.70 -17.35
N ASN A 366 -23.19 4.83 -17.31
CA ASN A 366 -23.83 4.49 -16.03
C ASN A 366 -22.83 3.85 -15.05
N PHE A 367 -21.94 2.99 -15.52
CA PHE A 367 -20.93 2.31 -14.69
C PHE A 367 -19.89 3.26 -14.06
N PHE A 368 -19.82 4.53 -14.50
CA PHE A 368 -18.82 5.50 -14.03
C PHE A 368 -19.41 6.80 -13.49
N GLU A 369 -20.61 7.18 -13.92
CA GLU A 369 -21.22 8.49 -13.65
C GLU A 369 -22.63 8.39 -13.06
N ASN A 370 -23.31 7.25 -13.20
CA ASN A 370 -24.63 7.06 -12.59
C ASN A 370 -24.46 6.69 -11.12
N THR A 371 -25.09 7.48 -10.25
CA THR A 371 -24.94 7.37 -8.79
C THR A 371 -25.43 6.00 -8.28
N SER A 372 -26.58 5.53 -8.76
CA SER A 372 -27.14 4.24 -8.39
C SER A 372 -26.29 3.08 -8.88
N THR A 373 -25.88 3.10 -10.15
CA THR A 373 -25.09 2.01 -10.76
C THR A 373 -23.72 1.89 -10.10
N VAL A 374 -23.00 3.01 -9.95
CA VAL A 374 -21.66 3.03 -9.33
C VAL A 374 -21.70 2.50 -7.89
N GLN A 375 -22.73 2.88 -7.12
CA GLN A 375 -22.90 2.41 -5.74
C GLN A 375 -23.26 0.92 -5.68
N LEU A 376 -24.13 0.44 -6.58
CA LEU A 376 -24.49 -0.97 -6.68
C LEU A 376 -23.27 -1.82 -7.05
N ASP A 377 -22.53 -1.42 -8.09
CA ASP A 377 -21.32 -2.11 -8.55
C ASP A 377 -20.28 -2.20 -7.44
N HIS A 378 -20.02 -1.10 -6.72
CA HIS A 378 -19.08 -1.10 -5.62
C HIS A 378 -19.50 -2.03 -4.48
N ARG A 379 -20.80 -2.08 -4.13
CA ARG A 379 -21.33 -3.00 -3.11
C ARG A 379 -21.17 -4.47 -3.52
N ILE A 380 -21.45 -4.80 -4.78
CA ILE A 380 -21.24 -6.15 -5.33
C ILE A 380 -19.75 -6.51 -5.31
N LEU A 381 -18.88 -5.59 -5.73
CA LEU A 381 -17.43 -5.79 -5.69
C LEU A 381 -16.90 -5.96 -4.26
N ALA A 382 -17.38 -5.16 -3.31
CA ALA A 382 -16.96 -5.23 -1.90
C ALA A 382 -17.36 -6.56 -1.25
N THR A 383 -18.62 -6.99 -1.44
CA THR A 383 -19.10 -8.28 -0.93
C THR A 383 -18.41 -9.47 -1.60
N THR A 384 -18.20 -9.41 -2.92
CA THR A 384 -17.44 -10.44 -3.66
C THR A 384 -16.00 -10.51 -3.19
N THR A 385 -15.37 -9.36 -2.92
CA THR A 385 -14.00 -9.28 -2.38
C THR A 385 -13.90 -9.91 -1.00
N LEU A 386 -14.85 -9.61 -0.10
CA LEU A 386 -14.91 -10.23 1.22
C LEU A 386 -15.05 -11.75 1.12
N ALA A 387 -15.94 -12.24 0.26
CA ALA A 387 -16.11 -13.66 0.00
C ALA A 387 -14.83 -14.31 -0.56
N ALA A 388 -14.16 -13.65 -1.52
CA ALA A 388 -12.91 -14.12 -2.12
C ALA A 388 -11.76 -14.18 -1.10
N ILE A 389 -11.64 -13.18 -0.22
CA ILE A 389 -10.68 -13.17 0.89
C ILE A 389 -10.99 -14.29 1.90
N GLY A 390 -12.26 -14.49 2.25
CA GLY A 390 -12.70 -15.60 3.09
C GLY A 390 -12.40 -16.97 2.45
N GLY A 391 -12.62 -17.11 1.14
CA GLY A 391 -12.28 -18.31 0.37
C GLY A 391 -10.78 -18.58 0.32
N LEU A 392 -9.95 -17.54 0.17
CA LEU A 392 -8.49 -17.63 0.26
C LEU A 392 -8.06 -18.11 1.66
N TRP A 393 -8.59 -17.51 2.71
CA TRP A 393 -8.33 -17.93 4.08
C TRP A 393 -8.73 -19.39 4.32
N PHE A 394 -9.94 -19.79 3.89
CA PHE A 394 -10.41 -21.16 4.04
C PHE A 394 -9.52 -22.16 3.30
N SER A 395 -9.14 -21.85 2.05
CA SER A 395 -8.31 -22.71 1.19
C SER A 395 -6.88 -22.88 1.70
N THR A 396 -6.38 -21.91 2.47
CA THR A 396 -5.01 -21.92 3.00
C THR A 396 -4.90 -22.58 4.37
N ARG A 397 -6.02 -22.85 5.07
CA ARG A 397 -6.02 -23.54 6.38
C ARG A 397 -5.41 -24.95 6.36
N LYS A 398 -5.46 -25.64 5.22
CA LYS A 398 -4.94 -27.00 5.02
C LYS A 398 -3.50 -27.03 4.49
N LEU A 399 -2.86 -25.87 4.29
CA LEU A 399 -1.50 -25.79 3.78
C LEU A 399 -0.50 -25.66 4.93
N ASP A 400 0.64 -26.32 4.80
CA ASP A 400 1.78 -26.13 5.71
C ASP A 400 2.43 -24.77 5.43
N LEU A 401 2.03 -23.79 6.22
CA LEU A 401 2.48 -22.40 6.12
C LEU A 401 3.13 -21.98 7.44
N HIS A 402 4.12 -21.10 7.33
CA HIS A 402 4.70 -20.44 8.49
C HIS A 402 3.61 -19.71 9.32
N PRO A 403 3.62 -19.76 10.67
CA PRO A 403 2.57 -19.17 11.50
C PRO A 403 2.30 -17.69 11.22
N ALA A 404 3.34 -16.91 10.90
CA ALA A 404 3.19 -15.50 10.54
C ALA A 404 2.34 -15.29 9.26
N ILE A 405 2.49 -16.14 8.24
CA ILE A 405 1.68 -16.07 7.01
C ILE A 405 0.22 -16.41 7.33
N ARG A 406 -0.01 -17.44 8.16
CA ARG A 406 -1.35 -17.83 8.59
C ARG A 406 -2.04 -16.71 9.39
N SER A 407 -1.31 -16.06 10.30
CA SER A 407 -1.80 -14.90 11.05
C SER A 407 -2.14 -13.75 10.11
N LEU A 408 -1.26 -13.43 9.15
CA LEU A 408 -1.49 -12.36 8.17
C LEU A 408 -2.76 -12.59 7.36
N ILE A 409 -2.96 -13.80 6.82
CA ILE A 409 -4.18 -14.14 6.05
C ILE A 409 -5.42 -14.00 6.95
N GLY A 410 -5.34 -14.43 8.21
CA GLY A 410 -6.43 -14.23 9.19
C GLY A 410 -6.74 -12.76 9.46
N SER A 411 -5.72 -11.93 9.66
CA SER A 411 -5.87 -10.49 9.86
C SER A 411 -6.49 -9.78 8.65
N ILE A 412 -6.18 -10.22 7.42
CA ILE A 412 -6.77 -9.68 6.19
C ILE A 412 -8.29 -9.94 6.15
N VAL A 413 -8.76 -11.10 6.60
CA VAL A 413 -10.22 -11.37 6.71
C VAL A 413 -10.87 -10.40 7.68
N GLY A 414 -10.28 -10.20 8.87
CA GLY A 414 -10.79 -9.24 9.86
C GLY A 414 -10.84 -7.82 9.33
N MET A 415 -9.78 -7.38 8.66
CA MET A 415 -9.71 -6.05 8.03
C MET A 415 -10.76 -5.89 6.92
N ALA A 416 -10.92 -6.90 6.05
CA ALA A 416 -11.93 -6.87 4.99
C ALA A 416 -13.35 -6.83 5.55
N ALA A 417 -13.63 -7.59 6.62
CA ALA A 417 -14.91 -7.55 7.30
C ALA A 417 -15.19 -6.15 7.86
N LEU A 418 -14.21 -5.52 8.52
CA LEU A 418 -14.34 -4.15 9.02
C LEU A 418 -14.60 -3.13 7.91
N GLN A 419 -14.00 -3.30 6.72
CA GLN A 419 -14.20 -2.40 5.58
C GLN A 419 -15.59 -2.53 4.93
N VAL A 420 -16.19 -3.71 4.97
CA VAL A 420 -17.52 -3.98 4.39
C VAL A 420 -18.65 -3.77 5.40
N CYS A 421 -18.37 -3.89 6.70
CA CYS A 421 -19.35 -3.59 7.73
C CYS A 421 -19.86 -2.15 7.60
N PRO A 422 -21.18 -1.93 7.48
CA PRO A 422 -21.73 -0.59 7.42
C PRO A 422 -21.43 0.12 8.75
N ALA A 423 -20.60 1.16 8.69
CA ALA A 423 -20.54 2.14 9.76
C ALA A 423 -21.90 2.83 9.79
N LYS A 424 -22.66 2.65 10.87
CA LYS A 424 -23.84 3.48 11.14
C LYS A 424 -23.32 4.91 11.33
N PHE A 425 -23.55 5.78 10.35
CA PHE A 425 -23.36 7.22 10.47
C PHE A 425 -24.70 7.89 10.65
#